data_AF-A0A3S2CBB3-F1
#
_entry.id   AF-A0A3S2CBB3-F1
#
_cell.length_a   1.000
_cell.length_b   1.000
_cell.length_c   1.000
_cell.angle_alpha   90.00
_cell.angle_beta   90.00
_cell.angle_gamma   90.00
#
_symmetry.space_group_name_H-M   'P 1'
#
loop_
_entity.id
_entity.type
_entity.pdbx_description
1 polymer ?
#
loop_
_entity_poly.entity_id
_entity_poly.type
_entity_poly.pdbx_seq_one_letter_code
_entity_poly.pdbx_strand_id
1 'polypeptide(L)'
;MSTAARAKDWLLKPAARLVPLDKDRARLELAEIASAAREEGLTRLAKFLAGKGEGQDFLAAVFDLSPFLRDTARRRPQILDGLFEQTIEARLKA
;
A
#
# COMPACT_ATOMS: atom_id res chain seq x y z
N MET A 1 -8.66 -13.88 -23.34
CA MET A 1 -8.58 -13.99 -21.86
C MET A 1 -7.49 -13.05 -21.40
N SER A 2 -7.85 -12.01 -20.64
CA SER A 2 -6.97 -10.87 -20.32
C SER A 2 -5.95 -11.24 -19.24
N THR A 3 -4.67 -11.08 -19.56
CA THR A 3 -3.51 -11.18 -18.68
C THR A 3 -3.50 -10.01 -17.70
N ALA A 4 -4.06 -10.21 -16.50
CA ALA A 4 -3.81 -9.32 -15.38
C ALA A 4 -2.34 -9.51 -14.95
N ALA A 5 -1.55 -8.45 -15.06
CA ALA A 5 -0.16 -8.41 -14.63
C ALA A 5 -0.10 -8.83 -13.14
N ARG A 6 0.49 -10.00 -12.89
CA ARG A 6 0.71 -10.49 -11.53
C ARG A 6 1.59 -9.47 -10.80
N ALA A 7 1.11 -8.94 -9.69
CA ALA A 7 1.92 -8.26 -8.69
C ALA A 7 2.99 -9.25 -8.19
N LYS A 8 4.14 -9.32 -8.86
CA LYS A 8 5.21 -10.28 -8.55
C LYS A 8 6.03 -9.90 -7.33
N ASP A 9 5.84 -8.71 -6.77
CA ASP A 9 6.77 -8.15 -5.77
C ASP A 9 6.13 -7.90 -4.38
N TRP A 10 4.81 -8.11 -4.23
CA TRP A 10 4.09 -7.85 -2.98
C TRP A 10 3.88 -9.15 -2.20
N LEU A 11 4.54 -9.30 -1.05
CA LEU A 11 4.54 -10.55 -0.27
C LEU A 11 3.29 -10.75 0.59
N LEU A 12 2.50 -9.71 0.83
CA LEU A 12 1.32 -9.78 1.70
C LEU A 12 0.09 -10.32 0.95
N LYS A 13 -0.50 -11.39 1.48
CA LYS A 13 -1.71 -12.03 0.93
C LYS A 13 -2.91 -11.78 1.86
N PRO A 14 -3.84 -10.87 1.52
CA PRO A 14 -5.00 -10.58 2.36
C PRO A 14 -5.89 -11.81 2.55
N ALA A 15 -6.26 -12.12 3.80
CA ALA A 15 -7.15 -13.25 4.12
C ALA A 15 -8.63 -12.94 3.86
N ALA A 16 -9.01 -11.66 3.80
CA ALA A 16 -10.36 -11.21 3.50
C ALA A 16 -10.31 -9.95 2.62
N ARG A 17 -11.33 -9.77 1.79
CA ARG A 17 -11.48 -8.55 0.99
C ARG A 17 -11.97 -7.42 1.90
N LEU A 18 -11.19 -6.34 1.96
CA LEU A 18 -11.60 -5.09 2.60
C LEU A 18 -12.27 -4.16 1.58
N VAL A 19 -13.23 -3.38 2.04
CA VAL A 19 -13.93 -2.36 1.23
C VAL A 19 -13.88 -1.04 2.00
N PRO A 20 -13.49 0.08 1.37
CA PRO A 20 -13.51 1.38 2.02
C PRO A 20 -14.96 1.83 2.30
N LEU A 21 -15.14 2.68 3.30
CA LEU A 21 -16.38 3.41 3.57
C LEU A 21 -16.63 4.44 2.46
N ASP A 22 -15.59 5.11 1.99
CA ASP A 22 -15.64 6.07 0.87
C ASP A 22 -14.51 5.76 -0.13
N LYS A 23 -14.89 5.28 -1.32
CA LYS A 23 -13.94 4.85 -2.36
C LYS A 23 -13.13 6.01 -2.94
N ASP A 24 -13.76 7.16 -3.14
CA ASP A 24 -13.11 8.30 -3.78
C ASP A 24 -12.13 8.94 -2.80
N ARG A 25 -12.56 9.10 -1.54
CA ARG A 25 -11.67 9.53 -0.47
C ARG A 25 -10.52 8.56 -0.26
N ALA A 26 -10.79 7.25 -0.20
CA ALA A 26 -9.73 6.24 -0.05
C ALA A 26 -8.66 6.34 -1.14
N ARG A 27 -9.06 6.65 -2.38
CA ARG A 27 -8.14 6.82 -3.50
C ARG A 27 -7.31 8.09 -3.39
N LEU A 28 -7.91 9.19 -2.94
CA LEU A 28 -7.20 10.44 -2.66
C LEU A 28 -6.16 10.23 -1.55
N GLU A 29 -6.54 9.58 -0.45
CA GLU A 29 -5.63 9.31 0.67
C GLU A 29 -4.45 8.42 0.26
N LEU A 30 -4.68 7.43 -0.61
CA LEU A 30 -3.60 6.61 -1.17
C LEU A 30 -2.64 7.43 -2.04
N ALA A 31 -3.15 8.40 -2.79
CA ALA A 31 -2.33 9.29 -3.62
C ALA A 31 -1.47 10.24 -2.76
N GLU A 32 -2.01 10.74 -1.64
CA GLU A 32 -1.24 11.54 -0.68
C GLU A 32 -0.07 10.76 -0.08
N ILE A 33 -0.27 9.48 0.26
CA ILE A 33 0.81 8.60 0.72
C ILE A 33 1.83 8.35 -0.40
N ALA A 34 1.38 8.23 -1.65
CA ALA A 34 2.28 8.11 -2.80
C ALA A 34 3.14 9.38 -3.01
N SER A 35 2.59 10.57 -2.73
CA SER A 35 3.36 11.83 -2.74
C SER A 35 4.43 11.83 -1.66
N ALA A 36 4.06 11.51 -0.41
CA ALA A 36 5.01 11.42 0.69
C ALA A 36 6.14 10.41 0.41
N ALA A 37 5.81 9.24 -0.16
CA ALA A 37 6.82 8.27 -0.59
C ALA A 37 7.77 8.83 -1.66
N ARG A 38 7.27 9.65 -2.60
CA ARG A 38 8.09 10.29 -3.64
C ARG A 38 9.03 11.34 -3.03
N GLU A 39 8.55 12.14 -2.10
CA GLU A 39 9.35 13.15 -1.38
C GLU A 39 10.50 12.50 -0.60
N GLU A 40 10.28 11.31 -0.04
CA GLU A 40 11.29 10.49 0.65
C GLU A 40 12.18 9.66 -0.30
N GLY A 41 12.07 9.85 -1.62
CA GLY A 41 12.88 9.14 -2.61
C GLY A 41 12.50 7.65 -2.85
N LEU A 42 11.41 7.16 -2.24
CA LEU A 42 10.91 5.78 -2.36
C LEU A 42 10.16 5.58 -3.68
N THR A 43 10.89 5.70 -4.80
CA THR A 43 10.33 5.73 -6.16
C THR A 43 9.51 4.49 -6.51
N ARG A 44 9.95 3.30 -6.08
CA ARG A 44 9.22 2.04 -6.30
C ARG A 44 7.88 2.04 -5.57
N LEU A 45 7.87 2.38 -4.28
CA LEU A 45 6.65 2.47 -3.49
C LEU A 45 5.69 3.51 -4.06
N ALA A 46 6.17 4.71 -4.39
CA ALA A 46 5.34 5.76 -4.98
C ALA A 46 4.69 5.29 -6.30
N LYS A 47 5.45 4.62 -7.18
CA LYS A 47 4.92 4.04 -8.42
C LYS A 47 3.88 2.96 -8.14
N PHE A 48 4.13 2.10 -7.15
CA PHE A 48 3.19 1.07 -6.74
C PHE A 48 1.87 1.68 -6.25
N LEU A 49 1.91 2.65 -5.33
CA LEU A 49 0.72 3.25 -4.73
C LEU A 49 -0.12 4.04 -5.75
N ALA A 50 0.52 4.68 -6.73
CA ALA A 50 -0.17 5.37 -7.83
C ALA A 50 -0.87 4.41 -8.81
N GLY A 51 -0.49 3.12 -8.80
CA GLY A 51 -1.04 2.09 -9.69
C GLY A 51 -2.50 1.71 -9.38
N LYS A 52 -3.03 0.78 -10.16
CA LYS A 52 -4.36 0.18 -9.95
C LYS A 52 -4.21 -1.34 -9.87
N GLY A 53 -4.87 -1.97 -8.91
CA GLY A 53 -4.78 -3.40 -8.68
C GLY A 53 -5.16 -3.77 -7.24
N GLU A 54 -5.25 -5.07 -6.98
CA GLU A 54 -5.77 -5.58 -5.71
C GLU A 54 -4.99 -5.11 -4.48
N GLY A 55 -3.65 -4.96 -4.59
CA GLY A 55 -2.82 -4.44 -3.51
C GLY A 55 -3.09 -2.96 -3.19
N GLN A 56 -3.27 -2.15 -4.23
CA GLN A 56 -3.62 -0.73 -4.07
C GLN A 56 -5.05 -0.58 -3.53
N ASP A 57 -5.99 -1.38 -4.01
CA ASP A 57 -7.38 -1.36 -3.55
C ASP A 57 -7.46 -1.80 -2.07
N PHE A 58 -6.69 -2.82 -1.69
CA PHE A 58 -6.55 -3.25 -0.30
C PHE A 58 -5.98 -2.14 0.58
N LEU A 59 -4.87 -1.51 0.18
CA LEU A 59 -4.27 -0.42 0.96
C LEU A 59 -5.20 0.80 1.07
N ALA A 60 -5.88 1.17 -0.01
CA ALA A 60 -6.88 2.23 0.01
C ALA A 60 -7.98 1.92 1.04
N ALA A 61 -8.49 0.69 1.07
CA ALA A 61 -9.47 0.25 2.07
C ALA A 61 -8.90 0.30 3.49
N VAL A 62 -7.68 -0.18 3.72
CA VAL A 62 -7.01 -0.12 5.04
C VAL A 62 -6.91 1.32 5.55
N PHE A 63 -6.50 2.26 4.71
CA PHE A 63 -6.27 3.65 5.10
C PHE A 63 -7.55 4.47 5.24
N ASP A 64 -8.63 4.07 4.59
CA ASP A 64 -9.94 4.65 4.83
C ASP A 64 -10.58 4.10 6.12
N LEU A 65 -10.39 2.81 6.42
CA LEU A 65 -10.91 2.15 7.62
C LEU A 65 -10.09 2.44 8.89
N SER A 66 -8.81 2.82 8.75
CA SER A 66 -7.93 3.13 9.87
C SER A 66 -7.14 4.42 9.62
N PRO A 67 -7.62 5.57 10.13
CA PRO A 67 -6.89 6.82 10.09
C PRO A 67 -5.50 6.72 10.74
N PHE A 68 -5.36 5.92 11.80
CA PHE A 68 -4.08 5.67 12.44
C PHE A 68 -3.05 5.06 11.48
N LEU A 69 -3.44 4.01 10.73
CA LEU A 69 -2.54 3.38 9.76
C LEU A 69 -2.25 4.30 8.58
N ARG A 70 -3.23 5.09 8.14
CA ARG A 70 -3.05 6.11 7.11
C ARG A 70 -2.00 7.13 7.51
N ASP A 71 -2.14 7.71 8.69
CA ASP A 71 -1.22 8.74 9.19
C ASP A 71 0.19 8.15 9.42
N THR A 72 0.26 6.92 9.92
CA THR A 72 1.53 6.19 10.07
C THR A 72 2.22 5.99 8.73
N ALA A 73 1.49 5.51 7.71
CA ALA A 73 2.02 5.29 6.37
C ALA A 73 2.46 6.59 5.69
N ARG A 74 1.73 7.69 5.88
CA ARG A 74 2.10 9.01 5.34
C ARG A 74 3.37 9.55 5.99
N ARG A 75 3.51 9.45 7.32
CA ARG A 75 4.67 9.99 8.05
C ARG A 75 5.93 9.12 7.93
N ARG A 76 5.78 7.82 7.68
CA ARG A 76 6.88 6.85 7.58
C ARG A 76 6.65 5.85 6.43
N PRO A 77 6.69 6.31 5.17
CA PRO A 77 6.40 5.45 4.01
C PRO A 77 7.40 4.28 3.86
N GLN A 78 8.59 4.35 4.46
CA GLN A 78 9.60 3.28 4.49
C GLN A 78 9.04 1.97 5.09
N ILE A 79 8.07 2.04 6.01
CA ILE A 79 7.40 0.87 6.59
C ILE A 79 6.71 0.03 5.50
N LEU A 80 6.14 0.70 4.49
CA LEU A 80 5.50 0.05 3.35
C LEU A 80 6.53 -0.44 2.35
N ASP A 81 7.62 0.30 2.11
CA ASP A 81 8.64 -0.14 1.15
C ASP A 81 9.34 -1.44 1.60
N GLY A 82 9.54 -1.61 2.91
CA GLY A 82 10.07 -2.86 3.48
C GLY A 82 9.21 -4.10 3.21
N LEU A 83 7.92 -3.96 2.87
CA LEU A 83 7.03 -5.09 2.51
C LEU A 83 7.40 -5.76 1.18
N PHE A 84 8.15 -5.08 0.33
CA PHE A 84 8.60 -5.65 -0.94
C PHE A 84 9.94 -6.38 -0.83
N GLU A 85 10.71 -6.13 0.23
CA GLU A 85 12.05 -6.72 0.40
C GLU A 85 12.03 -7.91 1.35
N GLN A 86 11.24 -7.81 2.42
CA GLN A 86 11.27 -8.76 3.52
C GLN A 86 9.89 -9.35 3.77
N THR A 87 9.86 -10.67 3.99
CA THR A 87 8.67 -11.35 4.50
C THR A 87 8.30 -10.83 5.89
N ILE A 88 7.05 -11.04 6.31
CA ILE A 88 6.60 -10.68 7.65
C ILE A 88 7.45 -11.43 8.69
N GLU A 89 7.72 -12.71 8.45
CA GLU A 89 8.51 -13.57 9.33
C GLU A 89 9.95 -13.08 9.49
N ALA A 90 10.56 -12.55 8.44
CA ALA A 90 11.90 -11.96 8.51
C ALA A 90 11.90 -10.66 9.33
N ARG A 91 10.89 -9.80 9.13
CA ARG A 91 10.77 -8.52 9.84
C ARG A 91 10.49 -8.67 11.34
N LEU A 92 9.78 -9.71 11.75
CA LEU A 92 9.47 -9.96 13.16
C LEU A 92 10.66 -10.52 13.96
N LYS A 93 11.73 -10.97 13.30
CA LYS A 93 12.93 -11.52 13.94
C LYS A 93 14.08 -10.52 14.12
N ALA A 94 14.00 -9.37 13.46
CA ALA A 94 15.00 -8.30 13.52
C ALA A 94 14.71 -7.34 14.68
#